data_AF-A0A1G2N100-F1
#
_entry.id   AF-A0A1G2N100-F1
#
_cell.length_a   1.000
_cell.length_b   1.000
_cell.length_c   1.000
_cell.angle_alpha   90.00
_cell.angle_beta   90.00
_cell.angle_gamma   90.00
#
_symmetry.space_group_name_H-M   'P 1'
#
loop_
_entity.id
_entity.type
_entity.pdbx_description
1 polymer ?
#
loop_
_entity_poly.entity_id
_entity_poly.type
_entity_poly.pdbx_seq_one_letter_code
_entity_poly.pdbx_strand_id
1 'polypeptide(L)'
;MSEQIKTILKRKLDDLASYGEIDVETRRNALKEDLQFYVLNFIYHHPEYNKWIMYGGSALRIIHGLDRMSVDLDFEISHSITEKFLEEVKKEIEDYFKNTYGAGTDFLTIKITTGRGLLLKFHVGDELSSGHPSKQVHVKIDLNHFVAPKTVTERRPINQDQLSFVILTYNMSALMASKLAAIFLRGTRGIGSATYEEKGRDIYDLLWYMNKKIVPDLGYLVAKEIDVKDPRMIFDRLTLQMNKVSDDNLKQDLSPLFVNRGFIERWLKNWRESYLRLLDDYKIRTVVGLERIVIHQDEPSTTAITFEYFYKTKDDKLFRVMYKIEDYLVAFSDDVLPVEPDRNIEEKIGFVTSIIGGKRDRLNRFATLFYQKTEKYFKKTNKIVLGDNLVTKVIRMTADGLNQKEQILLNKSTLLSCELDDLLK
;
A
#
# COMPACT_ATOMS: atom_id res chain seq x y z
N MET A 1 -24.69 -16.35 -18.70
CA MET A 1 -23.36 -16.09 -18.10
C MET A 1 -23.49 -15.30 -16.80
N SER A 2 -24.48 -14.41 -16.65
CA SER A 2 -24.84 -13.78 -15.37
C SER A 2 -25.22 -14.84 -14.31
N GLU A 3 -25.86 -15.91 -14.75
CA GLU A 3 -26.12 -17.11 -13.93
C GLU A 3 -24.85 -17.78 -13.37
N GLN A 4 -23.70 -17.65 -14.03
CA GLN A 4 -22.43 -18.13 -13.47
C GLN A 4 -21.96 -17.24 -12.32
N ILE A 5 -22.08 -15.91 -12.45
CA ILE A 5 -21.79 -14.97 -11.36
C ILE A 5 -22.70 -15.30 -10.17
N LYS A 6 -24.00 -15.41 -10.39
CA LYS A 6 -24.97 -15.79 -9.34
C LYS A 6 -24.63 -17.12 -8.67
N THR A 7 -24.22 -18.12 -9.44
CA THR A 7 -23.80 -19.43 -8.90
C THR A 7 -22.58 -19.29 -7.99
N ILE A 8 -21.57 -18.50 -8.40
CA ILE A 8 -20.38 -18.22 -7.59
C ILE A 8 -20.76 -17.50 -6.30
N LEU A 9 -21.60 -16.46 -6.39
CA LEU A 9 -22.07 -15.71 -5.23
C LEU A 9 -22.87 -16.58 -4.26
N LYS A 10 -23.73 -17.47 -4.78
CA LYS A 10 -24.50 -18.41 -3.96
C LYS A 10 -23.58 -19.39 -3.21
N ARG A 11 -22.61 -19.99 -3.92
CA ARG A 11 -21.61 -20.88 -3.32
C ARG A 11 -20.86 -20.17 -2.18
N LYS A 12 -20.48 -18.90 -2.38
CA LYS A 12 -19.83 -18.09 -1.33
C LYS A 12 -20.70 -17.97 -0.08
N LEU A 13 -21.99 -17.70 -0.24
CA LEU A 13 -22.91 -17.59 0.89
C LEU A 13 -23.11 -18.92 1.61
N ASP A 14 -23.18 -20.03 0.86
CA ASP A 14 -23.28 -21.38 1.42
C ASP A 14 -22.02 -21.73 2.23
N ASP A 15 -20.83 -21.39 1.71
CA ASP A 15 -19.56 -21.54 2.43
C ASP A 15 -19.52 -20.71 3.71
N LEU A 16 -20.08 -19.48 3.69
CA LEU A 16 -20.18 -18.63 4.86
C LEU A 16 -21.14 -19.18 5.91
N ALA A 17 -22.24 -19.83 5.52
CA ALA A 17 -23.18 -20.45 6.45
C ALA A 17 -22.52 -21.54 7.33
N SER A 18 -21.42 -22.14 6.87
CA SER A 18 -20.64 -23.09 7.66
C SER A 18 -19.99 -22.48 8.91
N TYR A 19 -19.82 -21.15 8.95
CA TYR A 19 -19.27 -20.41 10.10
C TYR A 19 -20.33 -19.99 11.13
N GLY A 20 -21.60 -20.40 10.96
CA GLY A 20 -22.71 -20.11 11.86
C GLY A 20 -23.59 -18.93 11.41
N GLU A 21 -24.38 -18.38 12.33
CA GLU A 21 -25.23 -17.21 12.04
C GLU A 21 -24.39 -15.95 11.80
N ILE A 22 -24.13 -15.67 10.52
CA ILE A 22 -23.55 -14.41 10.08
C ILE A 22 -24.67 -13.41 9.79
N ASP A 23 -24.53 -12.19 10.30
CA ASP A 23 -25.48 -11.10 10.05
C ASP A 23 -25.54 -10.70 8.57
N VAL A 24 -26.62 -10.00 8.26
CA VAL A 24 -26.97 -9.59 6.90
C VAL A 24 -25.91 -8.68 6.26
N GLU A 25 -25.34 -7.73 6.99
CA GLU A 25 -24.38 -6.79 6.40
C GLU A 25 -23.03 -7.45 6.11
N THR A 26 -22.59 -8.37 6.97
CA THR A 26 -21.38 -9.17 6.71
C THR A 26 -21.53 -10.05 5.48
N ARG A 27 -22.67 -10.74 5.31
CA ARG A 27 -22.96 -11.51 4.08
C ARG A 27 -22.92 -10.62 2.84
N ARG A 28 -23.54 -9.44 2.93
CA ARG A 28 -23.56 -8.46 1.84
C ARG A 28 -22.14 -7.97 1.50
N ASN A 29 -21.31 -7.70 2.50
CA ASN A 29 -19.92 -7.30 2.31
C ASN A 29 -19.08 -8.39 1.64
N ALA A 30 -19.31 -9.66 1.98
CA ALA A 30 -18.64 -10.76 1.30
C ALA A 30 -18.99 -10.84 -0.19
N LEU A 31 -20.27 -10.64 -0.54
CA LEU A 31 -20.67 -10.57 -1.96
C LEU A 31 -20.06 -9.35 -2.68
N LYS A 32 -19.91 -8.21 -1.98
CA LYS A 32 -19.24 -7.04 -2.55
C LYS A 32 -17.79 -7.37 -2.94
N GLU A 33 -17.04 -8.06 -2.07
CA GLU A 33 -15.65 -8.45 -2.38
C GLU A 33 -15.57 -9.29 -3.64
N ASP A 34 -16.46 -10.27 -3.81
CA ASP A 34 -16.46 -11.11 -5.01
C ASP A 34 -16.84 -10.31 -6.28
N LEU A 35 -17.84 -9.42 -6.18
CA LEU A 35 -18.26 -8.56 -7.30
C LEU A 35 -17.18 -7.54 -7.71
N GLN A 36 -16.34 -7.09 -6.77
CA GLN A 36 -15.23 -6.18 -7.06
C GLN A 36 -14.23 -6.79 -8.05
N PHE A 37 -13.98 -8.10 -8.03
CA PHE A 37 -13.05 -8.73 -8.99
C PHE A 37 -13.51 -8.60 -10.44
N TYR A 38 -14.82 -8.65 -10.70
CA TYR A 38 -15.36 -8.45 -12.06
C TYR A 38 -15.16 -7.00 -12.54
N VAL A 39 -15.31 -6.03 -11.61
CA VAL A 39 -15.07 -4.61 -11.89
C VAL A 39 -13.58 -4.36 -12.14
N LEU A 40 -12.70 -4.95 -11.33
CA LEU A 40 -11.25 -4.84 -11.49
C LEU A 40 -10.78 -5.51 -12.79
N ASN A 41 -11.39 -6.64 -13.17
CA ASN A 41 -11.11 -7.32 -14.42
C ASN A 41 -11.46 -6.43 -15.62
N PHE A 42 -12.54 -5.65 -15.57
CA PHE A 42 -12.82 -4.61 -16.57
C PHE A 42 -11.73 -3.53 -16.58
N ILE A 43 -11.49 -2.88 -15.43
CA ILE A 43 -10.57 -1.72 -15.32
C ILE A 43 -9.17 -2.08 -15.84
N TYR A 44 -8.62 -3.21 -15.42
CA TYR A 44 -7.24 -3.58 -15.71
C TYR A 44 -7.02 -4.24 -17.09
N HIS A 45 -8.10 -4.57 -17.81
CA HIS A 45 -8.03 -4.93 -19.23
C HIS A 45 -8.36 -3.76 -20.17
N HIS A 46 -8.93 -2.67 -19.65
CA HIS A 46 -9.20 -1.48 -20.44
C HIS A 46 -7.89 -0.80 -20.89
N PRO A 47 -7.72 -0.40 -22.16
CA PRO A 47 -6.49 0.22 -22.66
C PRO A 47 -6.12 1.52 -21.92
N GLU A 48 -7.12 2.26 -21.43
CA GLU A 48 -6.90 3.52 -20.71
C GLU A 48 -6.87 3.35 -19.19
N TYR A 49 -7.75 2.51 -18.63
CA TYR A 49 -7.97 2.46 -17.17
C TYR A 49 -6.99 1.53 -16.45
N ASN A 50 -6.24 0.70 -17.18
CA ASN A 50 -5.18 -0.14 -16.61
C ASN A 50 -4.03 0.65 -15.94
N LYS A 51 -4.01 1.98 -16.11
CA LYS A 51 -3.05 2.91 -15.50
C LYS A 51 -3.57 3.54 -14.20
N TRP A 52 -4.80 3.23 -13.79
CA TRP A 52 -5.35 3.72 -12.52
C TRP A 52 -4.64 3.04 -11.35
N ILE A 53 -4.16 3.85 -10.41
CA ILE A 53 -3.42 3.36 -9.25
C ILE A 53 -4.42 3.03 -8.15
N MET A 54 -4.63 1.75 -7.88
CA MET A 54 -5.48 1.31 -6.79
C MET A 54 -4.78 1.51 -5.45
N TYR A 55 -5.50 2.06 -4.48
CA TYR A 55 -4.99 2.30 -3.13
C TYR A 55 -6.08 2.05 -2.08
N GLY A 56 -5.80 2.36 -0.81
CA GLY A 56 -6.77 2.22 0.27
C GLY A 56 -7.01 0.77 0.74
N GLY A 57 -8.16 0.54 1.37
CA GLY A 57 -8.46 -0.72 2.07
C GLY A 57 -8.56 -1.93 1.14
N SER A 58 -9.06 -1.75 -0.08
CA SER A 58 -9.22 -2.85 -1.02
C SER A 58 -7.88 -3.27 -1.63
N ALA A 59 -6.94 -2.33 -1.83
CA ALA A 59 -5.57 -2.67 -2.21
C ALA A 59 -4.93 -3.55 -1.11
N LEU A 60 -5.07 -3.16 0.16
CA LEU A 60 -4.56 -3.98 1.28
C LEU A 60 -5.20 -5.36 1.33
N ARG A 61 -6.52 -5.44 1.13
CA ARG A 61 -7.27 -6.69 1.18
C ARG A 61 -6.89 -7.65 0.06
N ILE A 62 -6.95 -7.20 -1.19
CA ILE A 62 -6.77 -8.04 -2.37
C ILE A 62 -5.29 -8.39 -2.58
N ILE A 63 -4.38 -7.45 -2.34
CA ILE A 63 -2.96 -7.59 -2.68
C ILE A 63 -2.14 -8.10 -1.49
N HIS A 64 -2.47 -7.63 -0.28
CA HIS A 64 -1.61 -7.82 0.89
C HIS A 64 -2.26 -8.65 2.02
N GLY A 65 -3.47 -9.15 1.81
CA GLY A 65 -4.14 -10.07 2.73
C GLY A 65 -4.56 -9.41 4.05
N LEU A 66 -5.09 -8.19 4.00
CA LEU A 66 -5.77 -7.58 5.16
C LEU A 66 -6.92 -8.49 5.64
N ASP A 67 -7.07 -8.69 6.96
CA ASP A 67 -8.02 -9.68 7.49
C ASP A 67 -9.48 -9.25 7.38
N ARG A 68 -9.75 -7.93 7.49
CA ARG A 68 -11.09 -7.37 7.35
C ARG A 68 -11.50 -7.29 5.88
N MET A 69 -12.79 -7.43 5.62
CA MET A 69 -13.34 -7.17 4.30
C MET A 69 -13.23 -5.70 3.92
N SER A 70 -13.20 -5.41 2.61
CA SER A 70 -13.19 -4.05 2.08
C SER A 70 -14.30 -3.82 1.05
N VAL A 71 -14.96 -2.67 1.11
CA VAL A 71 -16.25 -2.44 0.42
C VAL A 71 -16.19 -1.45 -0.75
N ASP A 72 -15.17 -0.59 -0.79
CA ASP A 72 -15.01 0.48 -1.79
C ASP A 72 -13.77 0.21 -2.65
N LEU A 73 -13.80 0.53 -3.95
CA LEU A 73 -12.62 0.53 -4.82
C LEU A 73 -12.13 1.96 -5.01
N ASP A 74 -10.99 2.28 -4.42
CA ASP A 74 -10.39 3.62 -4.49
C ASP A 74 -9.23 3.64 -5.50
N PHE A 75 -9.23 4.63 -6.41
CA PHE A 75 -8.18 4.84 -7.40
C PHE A 75 -7.68 6.28 -7.42
N GLU A 76 -6.37 6.46 -7.58
CA GLU A 76 -5.77 7.74 -7.97
C GLU A 76 -5.47 7.74 -9.47
N ILE A 77 -5.86 8.82 -10.16
CA ILE A 77 -5.70 9.00 -11.60
C ILE A 77 -4.99 10.31 -11.92
N SER A 78 -4.30 10.37 -13.07
CA SER A 78 -3.44 11.48 -13.47
C SER A 78 -4.13 12.60 -14.25
N HIS A 79 -5.45 12.54 -14.39
CA HIS A 79 -6.24 13.51 -15.16
C HIS A 79 -7.48 13.95 -14.38
N SER A 80 -8.05 15.09 -14.77
CA SER A 80 -9.25 15.63 -14.15
C SER A 80 -10.46 14.71 -14.35
N ILE A 81 -11.24 14.55 -13.30
CA ILE A 81 -12.49 13.80 -13.34
C ILE A 81 -13.60 14.77 -13.78
N THR A 82 -14.19 14.50 -14.95
CA THR A 82 -15.31 15.28 -15.49
C THR A 82 -16.57 14.43 -15.53
N GLU A 83 -17.75 15.06 -15.54
CA GLU A 83 -19.01 14.34 -15.68
C GLU A 83 -19.08 13.53 -16.97
N LYS A 84 -18.58 14.10 -18.08
CA LYS A 84 -18.48 13.41 -19.37
C LYS A 84 -17.66 12.12 -19.25
N PHE A 85 -16.48 12.21 -18.62
CA PHE A 85 -15.63 11.04 -18.38
C PHE A 85 -16.33 9.98 -17.53
N LEU A 86 -17.05 10.39 -16.47
CA LEU A 86 -17.80 9.44 -15.63
C LEU A 86 -18.96 8.78 -16.39
N GLU A 87 -19.65 9.49 -17.29
CA GLU A 87 -20.66 8.90 -18.17
C GLU A 87 -20.05 7.94 -19.20
N GLU A 88 -18.86 8.23 -19.72
CA GLU A 88 -18.10 7.32 -20.60
C GLU A 88 -17.73 6.03 -19.85
N VAL A 89 -17.07 6.14 -18.68
CA VAL A 89 -16.71 4.98 -17.83
C VAL A 89 -17.96 4.16 -17.48
N LYS A 90 -19.06 4.82 -17.09
CA LYS A 90 -20.33 4.17 -16.78
C LYS A 90 -20.85 3.34 -17.95
N LYS A 91 -20.91 3.93 -19.14
CA LYS A 91 -21.40 3.25 -20.34
C LYS A 91 -20.50 2.06 -20.71
N GLU A 92 -19.19 2.22 -20.64
CA GLU A 92 -18.24 1.15 -20.94
C GLU A 92 -18.36 -0.03 -19.97
N ILE A 93 -18.59 0.23 -18.68
CA ILE A 93 -18.87 -0.84 -17.70
C ILE A 93 -20.19 -1.53 -18.04
N GLU A 94 -21.27 -0.79 -18.32
CA GLU A 94 -22.56 -1.36 -18.70
C GLU A 94 -22.44 -2.25 -19.95
N ASP A 95 -21.76 -1.76 -20.99
CA ASP A 95 -21.51 -2.51 -22.23
C ASP A 95 -20.62 -3.74 -21.97
N TYR A 96 -19.57 -3.62 -21.16
CA TYR A 96 -18.71 -4.74 -20.79
C TYR A 96 -19.48 -5.84 -20.06
N PHE A 97 -20.25 -5.49 -19.02
CA PHE A 97 -21.02 -6.48 -18.26
C PHE A 97 -22.08 -7.17 -19.12
N LYS A 98 -22.76 -6.41 -19.99
CA LYS A 98 -23.73 -6.96 -20.93
C LYS A 98 -23.09 -7.91 -21.92
N ASN A 99 -21.97 -7.53 -22.54
CA ASN A 99 -21.36 -8.30 -23.62
C ASN A 99 -20.56 -9.52 -23.10
N THR A 100 -19.87 -9.37 -21.96
CA THR A 100 -19.02 -10.44 -21.41
C THR A 100 -19.82 -11.42 -20.56
N TYR A 101 -20.78 -10.93 -19.76
CA TYR A 101 -21.51 -11.78 -18.83
C TYR A 101 -23.00 -11.94 -19.19
N GLY A 102 -23.51 -11.30 -20.24
CA GLY A 102 -24.96 -11.28 -20.47
C GLY A 102 -25.72 -10.62 -19.31
N ALA A 103 -25.06 -9.74 -18.56
CA ALA A 103 -25.62 -9.02 -17.43
C ALA A 103 -26.27 -7.72 -17.92
N GLY A 104 -27.58 -7.77 -18.18
CA GLY A 104 -28.38 -6.62 -18.60
C GLY A 104 -28.74 -5.68 -17.43
N THR A 105 -29.66 -4.76 -17.70
CA THR A 105 -30.14 -3.77 -16.71
C THR A 105 -30.93 -4.40 -15.55
N ASP A 106 -31.44 -5.62 -15.76
CA ASP A 106 -32.03 -6.48 -14.74
C ASP A 106 -30.99 -7.00 -13.73
N PHE A 107 -29.71 -7.05 -14.12
CA PHE A 107 -28.62 -7.50 -13.27
C PHE A 107 -27.77 -6.35 -12.71
N LEU A 108 -27.43 -5.35 -13.52
CA LEU A 108 -26.55 -4.24 -13.13
C LEU A 108 -27.16 -2.89 -13.55
N THR A 109 -27.18 -1.94 -12.62
CA THR A 109 -27.43 -0.52 -12.92
C THR A 109 -26.35 0.36 -12.29
N ILE A 110 -25.91 1.40 -12.98
CA ILE A 110 -24.82 2.26 -12.52
C ILE A 110 -25.31 3.70 -12.36
N LYS A 111 -24.90 4.33 -11.25
CA LYS A 111 -25.14 5.77 -11.01
C LYS A 111 -23.84 6.50 -10.77
N ILE A 112 -23.72 7.71 -11.30
CA ILE A 112 -22.65 8.63 -10.94
C ILE A 112 -22.90 9.15 -9.52
N THR A 113 -21.84 9.21 -8.72
CA THR A 113 -21.85 9.70 -7.33
C THR A 113 -20.94 10.91 -7.18
N THR A 114 -21.46 11.97 -6.54
CA THR A 114 -20.71 13.12 -6.00
C THR A 114 -19.61 13.70 -6.93
N GLY A 115 -19.78 13.60 -8.24
CA GLY A 115 -18.83 14.05 -9.27
C GLY A 115 -17.47 13.34 -9.32
N ARG A 116 -17.27 12.26 -8.54
CA ARG A 116 -15.96 11.60 -8.37
C ARG A 116 -16.00 10.08 -8.42
N GLY A 117 -17.14 9.46 -8.64
CA GLY A 117 -17.21 8.01 -8.62
C GLY A 117 -18.47 7.42 -9.20
N LEU A 118 -18.52 6.09 -9.24
CA LEU A 118 -19.65 5.31 -9.72
C LEU A 118 -20.15 4.38 -8.62
N LEU A 119 -21.48 4.25 -8.52
CA LEU A 119 -22.16 3.27 -7.68
C LEU A 119 -22.79 2.20 -8.57
N LEU A 120 -22.17 1.03 -8.62
CA LEU A 120 -22.64 -0.13 -9.34
C LEU A 120 -23.60 -0.91 -8.44
N LYS A 121 -24.85 -1.06 -8.89
CA LYS A 121 -25.91 -1.74 -8.15
C LYS A 121 -26.23 -3.06 -8.82
N PHE A 122 -25.80 -4.14 -8.20
CA PHE A 122 -26.04 -5.50 -8.63
C PHE A 122 -27.33 -6.03 -8.01
N HIS A 123 -28.29 -6.45 -8.83
CA HIS A 123 -29.61 -6.96 -8.41
C HIS A 123 -29.55 -8.48 -8.19
N VAL A 124 -28.69 -8.91 -7.28
CA VAL A 124 -28.45 -10.32 -6.91
C VAL A 124 -29.17 -10.71 -5.62
N GLY A 125 -30.32 -10.08 -5.39
CA GLY A 125 -31.06 -10.15 -4.14
C GLY A 125 -31.79 -11.46 -3.90
N ASP A 126 -32.10 -12.21 -4.95
CA ASP A 126 -32.80 -13.49 -4.82
C ASP A 126 -31.82 -14.60 -4.39
N GLU A 127 -30.52 -14.41 -4.63
CA GLU A 127 -29.41 -15.24 -4.14
C GLU A 127 -29.05 -14.93 -2.67
N LEU A 128 -29.33 -13.72 -2.20
CA LEU A 128 -29.27 -13.33 -0.79
C LEU A 128 -30.51 -13.88 -0.07
N SER A 129 -30.48 -15.14 0.37
CA SER A 129 -31.45 -15.84 1.24
C SER A 129 -32.76 -15.09 1.57
N SER A 130 -33.91 -15.72 1.31
CA SER A 130 -35.25 -15.20 1.61
C SER A 130 -35.34 -14.53 2.99
N GLY A 131 -35.44 -13.19 3.02
CA GLY A 131 -35.47 -12.38 4.25
C GLY A 131 -34.68 -11.06 4.18
N HIS A 132 -33.98 -10.78 3.08
CA HIS A 132 -33.11 -9.60 2.98
C HIS A 132 -33.87 -8.30 2.61
N PRO A 133 -33.65 -7.15 3.31
CA PRO A 133 -34.39 -5.91 3.07
C PRO A 133 -34.11 -5.21 1.73
N SER A 134 -32.90 -5.37 1.17
CA SER A 134 -32.47 -4.75 -0.08
C SER A 134 -32.01 -5.81 -1.07
N LYS A 135 -32.67 -5.99 -2.21
CA LYS A 135 -32.26 -6.96 -3.23
C LYS A 135 -30.97 -6.59 -4.00
N GLN A 136 -30.18 -5.65 -3.47
CA GLN A 136 -29.04 -5.07 -4.16
C GLN A 136 -27.76 -5.17 -3.34
N VAL A 137 -26.67 -5.51 -4.03
CA VAL A 137 -25.30 -5.38 -3.57
C VAL A 137 -24.67 -4.20 -4.31
N HIS A 138 -24.04 -3.29 -3.57
CA HIS A 138 -23.46 -2.08 -4.14
C HIS A 138 -21.94 -2.15 -4.10
N VAL A 139 -21.30 -1.97 -5.26
CA VAL A 139 -19.86 -1.77 -5.38
C VAL A 139 -19.63 -0.32 -5.77
N LYS A 140 -18.76 0.37 -5.01
CA LYS A 140 -18.41 1.77 -5.29
C LYS A 140 -17.03 1.84 -5.94
N ILE A 141 -16.91 2.63 -7.00
CA ILE A 141 -15.65 3.11 -7.55
C ILE A 141 -15.51 4.58 -7.12
N ASP A 142 -14.42 4.93 -6.46
CA ASP A 142 -14.07 6.30 -6.09
C ASP A 142 -12.77 6.70 -6.78
N LEU A 143 -12.82 7.78 -7.56
CA LEU A 143 -11.69 8.30 -8.31
C LEU A 143 -11.20 9.58 -7.65
N ASN A 144 -9.90 9.69 -7.49
CA ASN A 144 -9.24 10.88 -6.99
C ASN A 144 -8.22 11.37 -8.02
N HIS A 145 -8.35 12.62 -8.45
CA HIS A 145 -7.35 13.26 -9.28
C HIS A 145 -6.17 13.67 -8.40
N PHE A 146 -5.13 12.86 -8.39
CA PHE A 146 -3.92 13.09 -7.60
C PHE A 146 -2.75 12.34 -8.21
N VAL A 147 -1.59 12.98 -8.20
CA VAL A 147 -0.32 12.38 -8.59
C VAL A 147 0.67 12.63 -7.47
N ALA A 148 1.08 11.57 -6.78
CA ALA A 148 2.20 11.62 -5.84
C ALA A 148 3.52 11.66 -6.64
N PRO A 149 4.24 12.79 -6.66
CA PRO A 149 5.49 12.87 -7.40
C PRO A 149 6.52 11.95 -6.74
N LYS A 150 7.23 11.14 -7.54
CA LYS A 150 8.30 10.25 -7.06
C LYS A 150 7.82 9.23 -6.02
N THR A 151 6.63 8.66 -6.21
CA THR A 151 6.19 7.50 -5.43
C THR A 151 6.24 6.26 -6.30
N VAL A 152 6.87 5.20 -5.79
CA VAL A 152 6.94 3.91 -6.48
C VAL A 152 5.56 3.26 -6.59
N THR A 153 5.26 2.80 -7.81
CA THR A 153 4.13 1.93 -8.10
C THR A 153 4.60 0.51 -8.40
N GLU A 154 3.73 -0.45 -8.11
CA GLU A 154 3.96 -1.88 -8.30
C GLU A 154 2.84 -2.47 -9.14
N ARG A 155 3.18 -3.49 -9.94
CA ARG A 155 2.23 -4.27 -10.72
C ARG A 155 2.02 -5.61 -10.05
N ARG A 156 0.80 -5.89 -9.60
CA ARG A 156 0.44 -7.05 -8.79
C ARG A 156 -0.51 -7.96 -9.56
N PRO A 157 -0.04 -9.11 -10.06
CA PRO A 157 -0.90 -10.10 -10.70
C PRO A 157 -1.91 -10.66 -9.70
N ILE A 158 -3.18 -10.68 -10.08
CA ILE A 158 -4.30 -11.20 -9.29
C ILE A 158 -4.95 -12.31 -10.10
N ASN A 159 -5.08 -13.48 -9.48
CA ASN A 159 -5.83 -14.61 -10.00
C ASN A 159 -6.91 -14.95 -8.99
N GLN A 160 -8.18 -14.83 -9.39
CA GLN A 160 -9.33 -15.15 -8.55
C GLN A 160 -10.37 -15.88 -9.41
N ASP A 161 -10.70 -17.11 -9.03
CA ASP A 161 -11.54 -18.01 -9.82
C ASP A 161 -11.05 -18.15 -11.28
N GLN A 162 -11.80 -17.62 -12.26
CA GLN A 162 -11.44 -17.61 -13.68
C GLN A 162 -10.97 -16.23 -14.17
N LEU A 163 -10.75 -15.27 -13.27
CA LEU A 163 -10.30 -13.92 -13.58
C LEU A 163 -8.80 -13.81 -13.32
N SER A 164 -8.09 -13.20 -14.27
CA SER A 164 -6.64 -12.96 -14.19
C SER A 164 -6.35 -11.56 -14.73
N PHE A 165 -5.84 -10.67 -13.90
CA PHE A 165 -5.49 -9.30 -14.28
C PHE A 165 -4.31 -8.77 -13.44
N VAL A 166 -3.76 -7.62 -13.82
CA VAL A 166 -2.62 -7.01 -13.11
C VAL A 166 -3.03 -5.66 -12.55
N ILE A 167 -3.10 -5.56 -11.22
CA ILE A 167 -3.40 -4.31 -10.53
C ILE A 167 -2.15 -3.43 -10.51
N LEU A 168 -2.30 -2.15 -10.86
CA LEU A 168 -1.31 -1.11 -10.57
C LEU A 168 -1.62 -0.50 -9.20
N THR A 169 -0.67 -0.52 -8.27
CA THR A 169 -0.85 0.00 -6.90
C THR A 169 0.42 0.73 -6.41
N TYR A 170 0.37 1.38 -5.26
CA TYR A 170 1.56 1.93 -4.60
C TYR A 170 2.32 0.85 -3.83
N ASN A 171 3.61 1.10 -3.55
CA ASN A 171 4.34 0.29 -2.56
C ASN A 171 3.72 0.43 -1.15
N MET A 172 4.10 -0.46 -0.23
CA MET A 172 3.53 -0.51 1.12
C MET A 172 3.73 0.79 1.92
N SER A 173 4.89 1.44 1.76
CA SER A 173 5.21 2.71 2.41
C SER A 173 4.27 3.85 1.99
N ALA A 174 3.96 3.98 0.70
CA ALA A 174 3.00 4.96 0.23
C ALA A 174 1.55 4.60 0.56
N LEU A 175 1.20 3.30 0.58
CA LEU A 175 -0.11 2.88 1.08
C LEU A 175 -0.30 3.24 2.57
N MET A 176 0.72 3.04 3.41
CA MET A 176 0.73 3.51 4.81
C MET A 176 0.63 5.04 4.91
N ALA A 177 1.40 5.79 4.11
CA ALA A 177 1.32 7.26 4.07
C ALA A 177 -0.08 7.74 3.67
N SER A 178 -0.71 7.10 2.67
CA SER A 178 -2.09 7.41 2.28
C SER A 178 -3.09 7.19 3.41
N LYS A 179 -2.86 6.17 4.26
CA LYS A 179 -3.68 5.91 5.45
C LYS A 179 -3.51 6.99 6.51
N LEU A 180 -2.27 7.42 6.78
CA LEU A 180 -1.99 8.54 7.69
C LEU A 180 -2.63 9.83 7.19
N ALA A 181 -2.51 10.13 5.90
CA ALA A 181 -3.16 11.30 5.30
C ALA A 181 -4.69 11.21 5.45
N ALA A 182 -5.28 10.04 5.22
CA ALA A 182 -6.70 9.81 5.40
C ALA A 182 -7.17 9.91 6.86
N ILE A 183 -6.29 9.73 7.85
CA ILE A 183 -6.59 9.95 9.28
C ILE A 183 -6.47 11.44 9.63
N PHE A 184 -5.42 12.10 9.13
CA PHE A 184 -5.12 13.50 9.49
C PHE A 184 -5.98 14.55 8.79
N LEU A 185 -6.41 14.27 7.56
CA LEU A 185 -7.12 15.23 6.71
C LEU A 185 -8.63 14.99 6.68
N ARG A 186 -9.12 13.99 7.43
CA ARG A 186 -10.54 13.66 7.47
C ARG A 186 -11.32 14.76 8.18
N GLY A 187 -12.41 15.20 7.54
CA GLY A 187 -13.39 16.09 8.18
C GLY A 187 -14.42 15.33 9.00
N THR A 188 -15.32 16.07 9.65
CA THR A 188 -16.43 15.52 10.44
C THR A 188 -17.43 14.76 9.57
N ARG A 189 -17.97 13.66 10.10
CA ARG A 189 -18.95 12.79 9.42
C ARG A 189 -20.08 12.42 10.38
N GLY A 190 -21.33 12.59 9.93
CA GLY A 190 -22.50 12.09 10.66
C GLY A 190 -22.66 10.57 10.52
N ILE A 191 -22.89 9.87 11.64
CA ILE A 191 -23.38 8.49 11.72
C ILE A 191 -24.56 8.48 12.70
N GLY A 192 -25.77 8.32 12.18
CA GLY A 192 -26.99 8.53 12.98
C GLY A 192 -27.09 9.99 13.46
N SER A 193 -27.28 10.19 14.77
CA SER A 193 -27.27 11.51 15.40
C SER A 193 -25.87 11.97 15.87
N ALA A 194 -24.84 11.13 15.73
CA ALA A 194 -23.48 11.41 16.19
C ALA A 194 -22.59 11.90 15.05
N THR A 195 -21.58 12.72 15.36
CA THR A 195 -20.55 13.16 14.41
C THR A 195 -19.19 12.65 14.85
N TYR A 196 -18.49 11.98 13.94
CA TYR A 196 -17.15 11.42 14.15
C TYR A 196 -16.14 12.06 13.19
N GLU A 197 -14.90 12.24 13.64
CA GLU A 197 -13.80 12.72 12.80
C GLU A 197 -13.05 11.53 12.16
N GLU A 198 -13.28 10.33 12.67
CA GLU A 198 -12.60 9.09 12.29
C GLU A 198 -13.53 8.05 11.66
N LYS A 199 -12.95 7.14 10.87
CA LYS A 199 -13.58 5.87 10.48
C LYS A 199 -12.87 4.73 11.22
N GLY A 200 -13.61 3.88 11.90
CA GLY A 200 -13.03 2.78 12.68
C GLY A 200 -12.10 1.86 11.89
N ARG A 201 -12.41 1.61 10.62
CA ARG A 201 -11.56 0.83 9.72
C ARG A 201 -10.21 1.47 9.39
N ASP A 202 -10.09 2.79 9.46
CA ASP A 202 -8.79 3.44 9.27
C ASP A 202 -7.85 3.15 10.46
N ILE A 203 -8.40 3.02 11.67
CA ILE A 203 -7.64 2.64 12.87
C ILE A 203 -7.19 1.17 12.77
N TYR A 204 -8.08 0.28 12.33
CA TYR A 204 -7.71 -1.11 12.09
C TYR A 204 -6.57 -1.24 11.08
N ASP A 205 -6.68 -0.57 9.94
CA ASP A 205 -5.64 -0.61 8.90
C ASP A 205 -4.32 -0.02 9.40
N LEU A 206 -4.37 1.09 10.15
CA LEU A 206 -3.18 1.69 10.75
C LEU A 206 -2.44 0.68 11.63
N LEU A 207 -3.15 0.03 12.55
CA LEU A 207 -2.55 -0.97 13.44
C LEU A 207 -2.03 -2.18 12.66
N TRP A 208 -2.69 -2.55 11.57
CA TRP A 208 -2.21 -3.61 10.67
C TRP A 208 -0.87 -3.25 9.99
N TYR A 209 -0.71 -2.01 9.52
CA TYR A 209 0.59 -1.51 9.02
C TYR A 209 1.63 -1.46 10.13
N MET A 210 1.25 -0.98 11.30
CA MET A 210 2.14 -0.84 12.46
C MET A 210 2.68 -2.20 12.94
N ASN A 211 1.83 -3.22 12.95
CA ASN A 211 2.23 -4.59 13.26
C ASN A 211 3.26 -5.15 12.27
N LYS A 212 3.29 -4.65 11.04
CA LYS A 212 4.28 -4.98 10.02
C LYS A 212 5.49 -4.02 10.01
N LYS A 213 5.52 -3.04 10.93
CA LYS A 213 6.59 -2.03 11.08
C LYS A 213 6.84 -1.23 9.80
N ILE A 214 5.79 -0.99 9.01
CA ILE A 214 5.88 -0.23 7.77
C ILE A 214 6.16 1.24 8.09
N VAL A 215 7.18 1.79 7.45
CA VAL A 215 7.52 3.22 7.54
C VAL A 215 6.75 3.98 6.45
N PRO A 216 6.03 5.07 6.78
CA PRO A 216 5.29 5.82 5.77
C PRO A 216 6.22 6.52 4.78
N ASP A 217 5.82 6.54 3.51
CA ASP A 217 6.48 7.36 2.48
C ASP A 217 6.27 8.86 2.78
N LEU A 218 7.37 9.52 3.15
CA LEU A 218 7.33 10.93 3.53
C LEU A 218 7.14 11.86 2.31
N GLY A 219 7.53 11.43 1.11
CA GLY A 219 7.28 12.17 -0.12
C GLY A 219 5.78 12.23 -0.43
N TYR A 220 5.07 11.12 -0.25
CA TYR A 220 3.62 11.06 -0.39
C TYR A 220 2.91 11.99 0.62
N LEU A 221 3.34 11.99 1.89
CA LEU A 221 2.79 12.89 2.91
C LEU A 221 3.02 14.37 2.57
N VAL A 222 4.23 14.73 2.10
CA VAL A 222 4.52 16.09 1.64
C VAL A 222 3.63 16.48 0.45
N ALA A 223 3.39 15.56 -0.48
CA ALA A 223 2.49 15.79 -1.62
C ALA A 223 1.02 15.97 -1.19
N LYS A 224 0.63 15.47 -0.02
CA LYS A 224 -0.66 15.73 0.64
C LYS A 224 -0.60 16.92 1.63
N GLU A 225 0.43 17.76 1.54
CA GLU A 225 0.62 18.96 2.36
C GLU A 225 0.73 18.69 3.88
N ILE A 226 1.24 17.51 4.25
CA ILE A 226 1.49 17.15 5.65
C ILE A 226 2.96 17.44 5.98
N ASP A 227 3.21 18.15 7.09
CA ASP A 227 4.58 18.41 7.56
C ASP A 227 5.23 17.13 8.10
N VAL A 228 6.41 16.81 7.55
CA VAL A 228 7.21 15.62 7.88
C VAL A 228 8.61 15.97 8.37
N LYS A 229 8.91 17.26 8.58
CA LYS A 229 10.22 17.73 9.02
C LYS A 229 10.67 17.09 10.34
N ASP A 230 9.72 16.76 11.20
CA ASP A 230 9.96 15.94 12.39
C ASP A 230 8.99 14.76 12.39
N PRO A 231 9.42 13.55 11.97
CA PRO A 231 8.63 12.34 12.07
C PRO A 231 8.05 12.06 13.46
N ARG A 232 8.64 12.58 14.56
CA ARG A 232 8.02 12.48 15.90
C ARG A 232 6.65 13.13 15.94
N MET A 233 6.52 14.30 15.33
CA MET A 233 5.26 15.04 15.32
C MET A 233 4.15 14.27 14.61
N ILE A 234 4.48 13.42 13.64
CA ILE A 234 3.51 12.52 12.99
C ILE A 234 2.94 11.56 14.03
N PHE A 235 3.80 10.91 14.81
CA PHE A 235 3.39 9.93 15.82
C PHE A 235 2.75 10.58 17.07
N ASP A 236 3.19 11.77 17.46
CA ASP A 236 2.54 12.56 18.51
C ASP A 236 1.11 12.93 18.08
N ARG A 237 0.94 13.41 16.83
CA ARG A 237 -0.37 13.72 16.27
C ARG A 237 -1.25 12.48 16.19
N LEU A 238 -0.71 11.32 15.78
CA LEU A 238 -1.45 10.06 15.81
C LEU A 238 -1.92 9.72 17.22
N THR A 239 -1.06 9.84 18.22
CA THR A 239 -1.40 9.52 19.61
C THR A 239 -2.54 10.41 20.10
N LEU A 240 -2.48 11.71 19.81
CA LEU A 240 -3.57 12.64 20.11
C LEU A 240 -4.89 12.27 19.41
N GLN A 241 -4.82 11.76 18.17
CA GLN A 241 -6.01 11.28 17.46
C GLN A 241 -6.56 9.99 18.07
N MET A 242 -5.71 9.02 18.40
CA MET A 242 -6.13 7.75 19.00
C MET A 242 -6.90 7.95 20.32
N ASN A 243 -6.54 8.97 21.11
CA ASN A 243 -7.25 9.31 22.35
C ASN A 243 -8.70 9.77 22.14
N LYS A 244 -9.05 10.25 20.94
CA LYS A 244 -10.40 10.74 20.59
C LYS A 244 -11.29 9.67 19.98
N VAL A 245 -10.71 8.53 19.60
CA VAL A 245 -11.41 7.46 18.88
C VAL A 245 -12.48 6.82 19.76
N SER A 246 -13.71 6.76 19.24
CA SER A 246 -14.85 6.14 19.92
C SER A 246 -14.89 4.63 19.73
N ASP A 247 -14.95 3.87 20.82
CA ASP A 247 -15.06 2.39 20.77
C ASP A 247 -16.38 1.95 20.11
N ASP A 248 -17.46 2.70 20.33
CA ASP A 248 -18.75 2.43 19.71
C ASP A 248 -18.69 2.64 18.18
N ASN A 249 -18.02 3.71 17.74
CA ASN A 249 -17.80 3.95 16.30
C ASN A 249 -16.97 2.83 15.67
N LEU A 250 -15.89 2.42 16.34
CA LEU A 250 -15.05 1.30 15.88
C LEU A 250 -15.86 0.00 15.79
N LYS A 251 -16.64 -0.31 16.83
CA LYS A 251 -17.48 -1.50 16.85
C LYS A 251 -18.50 -1.48 15.70
N GLN A 252 -19.17 -0.35 15.47
CA GLN A 252 -20.17 -0.21 14.41
C GLN A 252 -19.56 -0.33 13.01
N ASP A 253 -18.42 0.32 12.74
CA ASP A 253 -17.77 0.28 11.41
C ASP A 253 -17.06 -1.05 11.14
N LEU A 254 -16.40 -1.64 12.14
CA LEU A 254 -15.60 -2.85 11.95
C LEU A 254 -16.40 -4.15 12.01
N SER A 255 -17.41 -4.24 12.89
CA SER A 255 -18.14 -5.50 13.09
C SER A 255 -18.63 -6.10 11.76
N PRO A 256 -19.29 -5.37 10.86
CA PRO A 256 -19.79 -5.93 9.61
C PRO A 256 -18.71 -6.35 8.60
N LEU A 257 -17.43 -6.09 8.88
CA LEU A 257 -16.29 -6.39 8.00
C LEU A 257 -15.60 -7.71 8.36
N PHE A 258 -16.08 -8.45 9.36
CA PHE A 258 -15.50 -9.71 9.80
C PHE A 258 -16.53 -10.82 9.90
N VAL A 259 -16.16 -11.98 9.34
CA VAL A 259 -16.88 -13.24 9.56
C VAL A 259 -16.63 -13.77 10.98
N ASN A 260 -15.38 -13.72 11.44
CA ASN A 260 -15.02 -14.19 12.79
C ASN A 260 -15.32 -13.12 13.85
N ARG A 261 -16.47 -13.25 14.52
CA ARG A 261 -16.93 -12.36 15.59
C ARG A 261 -15.99 -12.31 16.79
N GLY A 262 -15.57 -13.47 17.28
CA GLY A 262 -14.68 -13.54 18.44
C GLY A 262 -13.33 -12.86 18.19
N PHE A 263 -12.81 -12.92 16.96
CA PHE A 263 -11.58 -12.20 16.61
C PHE A 263 -11.76 -10.69 16.76
N ILE A 264 -12.78 -10.11 16.09
CA ILE A 264 -12.96 -8.65 16.11
C ILE A 264 -13.36 -8.13 17.48
N GLU A 265 -14.12 -8.87 18.27
CA GLU A 265 -14.44 -8.50 19.65
C GLU A 265 -13.19 -8.44 20.54
N ARG A 266 -12.28 -9.40 20.41
CA ARG A 266 -10.99 -9.36 21.12
C ARG A 266 -10.10 -8.24 20.62
N TRP A 267 -10.11 -7.95 19.33
CA TRP A 267 -9.35 -6.82 18.78
C TRP A 267 -9.88 -5.49 19.35
N LEU A 268 -11.20 -5.27 19.32
CA LEU A 268 -11.86 -4.08 19.86
C LEU A 268 -11.60 -3.89 21.36
N LYS A 269 -11.45 -4.98 22.13
CA LYS A 269 -11.12 -4.87 23.55
C LYS A 269 -9.69 -4.37 23.81
N ASN A 270 -8.74 -4.69 22.92
CA ASN A 270 -7.31 -4.53 23.18
C ASN A 270 -6.62 -3.52 22.23
N TRP A 271 -7.37 -2.81 21.38
CA TRP A 271 -6.78 -2.03 20.30
C TRP A 271 -5.90 -0.87 20.81
N ARG A 272 -6.27 -0.20 21.92
CA ARG A 272 -5.45 0.89 22.50
C ARG A 272 -4.14 0.40 23.07
N GLU A 273 -4.17 -0.70 23.84
CA GLU A 273 -2.95 -1.34 24.35
C GLU A 273 -2.06 -1.84 23.21
N SER A 274 -2.68 -2.41 22.17
CA SER A 274 -1.99 -2.81 20.95
C SER A 274 -1.35 -1.61 20.26
N TYR A 275 -2.06 -0.49 20.14
CA TYR A 275 -1.55 0.74 19.56
C TYR A 275 -0.32 1.25 20.33
N LEU A 276 -0.39 1.37 21.66
CA LEU A 276 0.73 1.85 22.47
C LEU A 276 1.97 0.95 22.34
N ARG A 277 1.77 -0.38 22.43
CA ARG A 277 2.87 -1.35 22.24
C ARG A 277 3.47 -1.25 20.84
N LEU A 278 2.63 -1.11 19.81
CA LEU A 278 3.09 -0.97 18.43
C LEU A 278 3.80 0.36 18.22
N LEU A 279 3.35 1.43 18.86
CA LEU A 279 3.98 2.75 18.82
C LEU A 279 5.39 2.70 19.39
N ASP A 280 5.60 1.99 20.51
CA ASP A 280 6.93 1.81 21.13
C ASP A 280 7.92 1.09 20.21
N ASP A 281 7.42 0.24 19.31
CA ASP A 281 8.23 -0.42 18.28
C ASP A 281 8.72 0.55 17.18
N TYR A 282 8.06 1.70 17.01
CA TYR A 282 8.51 2.80 16.13
C TYR A 282 9.51 3.71 16.85
N LYS A 283 10.68 3.18 17.18
CA LYS A 283 11.75 3.97 17.80
C LYS A 283 12.11 5.17 16.92
N ILE A 284 12.11 6.38 17.47
CA ILE A 284 12.45 7.59 16.72
C ILE A 284 13.81 8.12 17.17
N ARG A 285 14.75 8.24 16.23
CA ARG A 285 16.15 8.59 16.52
C ARG A 285 16.54 9.87 15.81
N THR A 286 17.49 10.63 16.37
CA THR A 286 18.16 11.69 15.61
C THR A 286 19.56 11.22 15.23
N VAL A 287 19.81 11.12 13.94
CA VAL A 287 21.11 10.85 13.34
C VAL A 287 22.03 12.07 13.52
N VAL A 288 23.26 11.83 13.94
CA VAL A 288 24.28 12.85 14.15
C VAL A 288 25.26 12.87 12.97
N GLY A 289 25.80 11.71 12.60
CA GLY A 289 26.73 11.59 11.48
C GLY A 289 27.08 10.15 11.13
N LEU A 290 27.66 9.98 9.92
CA LEU A 290 28.12 8.70 9.39
C LEU A 290 29.39 8.24 10.13
N GLU A 291 29.36 7.03 10.68
CA GLU A 291 30.50 6.40 11.32
C GLU A 291 31.35 5.64 10.30
N ARG A 292 30.76 4.63 9.67
CA ARG A 292 31.42 3.71 8.73
C ARG A 292 30.46 3.16 7.68
N ILE A 293 31.02 2.64 6.58
CA ILE A 293 30.30 1.94 5.52
C ILE A 293 30.90 0.54 5.40
N VAL A 294 30.06 -0.49 5.33
CA VAL A 294 30.48 -1.88 5.11
C VAL A 294 29.82 -2.41 3.85
N ILE A 295 30.64 -2.90 2.92
CA ILE A 295 30.18 -3.52 1.67
C ILE A 295 30.53 -5.02 1.72
N HIS A 296 29.49 -5.85 1.62
CA HIS A 296 29.62 -7.31 1.69
C HIS A 296 28.58 -8.02 0.81
N GLN A 297 28.73 -9.33 0.65
CA GLN A 297 27.81 -10.19 -0.09
C GLN A 297 27.17 -11.11 0.95
N ASP A 298 25.83 -11.15 0.99
CA ASP A 298 25.08 -11.71 2.12
C ASP A 298 25.40 -13.21 2.34
N GLU A 299 25.69 -13.99 1.27
CA GLU A 299 26.24 -15.36 1.28
C GLU A 299 26.86 -15.73 -0.09
N PRO A 300 27.75 -16.76 -0.21
CA PRO A 300 28.30 -17.23 -1.49
C PRO A 300 27.23 -17.73 -2.49
N SER A 301 26.08 -18.16 -1.98
CA SER A 301 24.92 -18.64 -2.74
C SER A 301 24.04 -17.50 -3.26
N THR A 302 24.16 -16.31 -2.68
CA THR A 302 23.36 -15.13 -3.05
C THR A 302 24.15 -14.25 -4.01
N THR A 303 23.50 -13.76 -5.06
CA THR A 303 24.06 -12.77 -5.98
C THR A 303 23.92 -11.35 -5.46
N ALA A 304 23.40 -11.12 -4.24
CA ALA A 304 23.15 -9.78 -3.71
C ALA A 304 24.37 -9.18 -2.98
N ILE A 305 24.72 -7.95 -3.35
CA ILE A 305 25.69 -7.10 -2.66
C ILE A 305 24.94 -6.14 -1.75
N THR A 306 25.33 -6.10 -0.48
CA THR A 306 24.77 -5.25 0.56
C THR A 306 25.73 -4.10 0.88
N PHE A 307 25.18 -2.89 0.92
CA PHE A 307 25.85 -1.67 1.35
C PHE A 307 25.22 -1.23 2.67
N GLU A 308 25.95 -1.36 3.77
CA GLU A 308 25.51 -0.95 5.10
C GLU A 308 26.17 0.36 5.52
N TYR A 309 25.36 1.37 5.79
CA TYR A 309 25.79 2.65 6.33
C TYR A 309 25.45 2.70 7.81
N PHE A 310 26.47 2.85 8.66
CA PHE A 310 26.30 2.94 10.11
C PHE A 310 26.41 4.41 10.52
N TYR A 311 25.35 4.91 11.15
CA TYR A 311 25.24 6.27 11.64
C TYR A 311 25.15 6.30 13.17
N LYS A 312 25.82 7.27 13.80
CA LYS A 312 25.64 7.55 15.22
C LYS A 312 24.37 8.35 15.45
N THR A 313 23.67 8.07 16.55
CA THR A 313 22.49 8.82 16.98
C THR A 313 22.75 9.62 18.24
N LYS A 314 21.86 10.59 18.55
CA LYS A 314 21.98 11.43 19.76
C LYS A 314 21.99 10.63 21.07
N ASP A 315 21.38 9.44 21.09
CA ASP A 315 21.36 8.52 22.23
C ASP A 315 22.51 7.49 22.19
N ASP A 316 23.57 7.77 21.41
CA ASP A 316 24.79 6.97 21.27
C ASP A 316 24.55 5.51 20.83
N LYS A 317 23.47 5.29 20.07
CA LYS A 317 23.18 4.02 19.41
C LYS A 317 23.55 4.10 17.93
N LEU A 318 23.68 2.93 17.30
CA LEU A 318 23.88 2.83 15.86
C LEU A 318 22.54 2.73 15.14
N PHE A 319 22.38 3.54 14.11
CA PHE A 319 21.31 3.45 13.13
C PHE A 319 21.90 2.99 11.80
N ARG A 320 21.23 2.03 11.15
CA ARG A 320 21.77 1.41 9.93
C ARG A 320 20.88 1.66 8.71
N VAL A 321 21.46 2.08 7.59
CA VAL A 321 20.76 2.08 6.29
C VAL A 321 21.38 1.00 5.43
N MET A 322 20.56 0.09 4.89
CA MET A 322 20.99 -1.05 4.09
C MET A 322 20.40 -0.97 2.68
N TYR A 323 21.28 -0.84 1.69
CA TYR A 323 20.92 -0.99 0.29
C TYR A 323 21.36 -2.36 -0.21
N LYS A 324 20.50 -3.03 -0.97
CA LYS A 324 20.80 -4.32 -1.60
C LYS A 324 20.67 -4.23 -3.10
N ILE A 325 21.67 -4.70 -3.83
CA ILE A 325 21.66 -4.79 -5.31
C ILE A 325 22.12 -6.17 -5.75
N GLU A 326 21.72 -6.63 -6.92
CA GLU A 326 22.35 -7.82 -7.52
C GLU A 326 23.74 -7.51 -8.08
N ASP A 327 24.67 -8.47 -7.97
CA ASP A 327 26.08 -8.34 -8.30
C ASP A 327 26.34 -8.05 -9.78
N TYR A 328 25.47 -8.54 -10.68
CA TYR A 328 25.56 -8.27 -12.11
C TYR A 328 25.40 -6.78 -12.40
N LEU A 329 24.69 -6.00 -11.55
CA LEU A 329 24.62 -4.55 -11.71
C LEU A 329 25.99 -3.90 -11.59
N VAL A 330 26.87 -4.48 -10.76
CA VAL A 330 28.26 -4.04 -10.62
C VAL A 330 29.11 -4.58 -11.77
N ALA A 331 28.81 -5.78 -12.29
CA ALA A 331 29.59 -6.39 -13.37
C ALA A 331 29.45 -5.66 -14.73
N PHE A 332 28.29 -5.06 -15.00
CA PHE A 332 28.00 -4.39 -16.29
C PHE A 332 27.94 -2.86 -16.19
N SER A 333 28.54 -2.26 -15.14
CA SER A 333 28.38 -0.83 -14.89
C SER A 333 29.37 0.08 -15.64
N ASP A 334 30.15 -0.45 -16.58
CA ASP A 334 31.32 0.24 -17.17
C ASP A 334 30.97 1.55 -17.92
N ASP A 335 29.70 1.72 -18.34
CA ASP A 335 29.17 2.95 -18.95
C ASP A 335 27.97 3.57 -18.16
N VAL A 336 27.73 3.13 -16.91
CA VAL A 336 26.35 3.07 -16.37
C VAL A 336 26.06 3.98 -15.15
N LEU A 337 27.04 4.49 -14.40
CA LEU A 337 26.76 5.43 -13.30
C LEU A 337 27.59 6.73 -13.39
N PRO A 338 26.99 7.86 -13.79
CA PRO A 338 27.67 9.16 -13.90
C PRO A 338 27.97 9.81 -12.53
N VAL A 339 27.93 9.03 -11.45
CA VAL A 339 28.19 9.49 -10.09
C VAL A 339 29.68 9.28 -9.82
N GLU A 340 30.39 10.36 -9.56
CA GLU A 340 31.81 10.30 -9.18
C GLU A 340 31.95 9.87 -7.71
N PRO A 341 32.95 9.04 -7.35
CA PRO A 341 33.20 8.65 -5.97
C PRO A 341 33.43 9.85 -5.04
N ASP A 342 32.75 9.87 -3.90
CA ASP A 342 32.97 10.88 -2.85
C ASP A 342 34.14 10.46 -1.93
N ARG A 343 35.25 11.20 -2.04
CA ARG A 343 36.47 10.95 -1.27
C ARG A 343 36.24 10.99 0.25
N ASN A 344 35.27 11.77 0.73
CA ASN A 344 35.02 11.91 2.17
C ASN A 344 34.42 10.65 2.80
N ILE A 345 33.71 9.83 2.01
CA ILE A 345 33.16 8.57 2.48
C ILE A 345 34.06 7.39 2.12
N GLU A 346 34.93 7.52 1.11
CA GLU A 346 35.81 6.44 0.66
C GLU A 346 36.71 5.90 1.78
N GLU A 347 37.25 6.79 2.62
CA GLU A 347 38.05 6.42 3.79
C GLU A 347 37.24 5.66 4.87
N LYS A 348 35.91 5.76 4.82
CA LYS A 348 34.98 5.08 5.73
C LYS A 348 34.48 3.73 5.18
N ILE A 349 34.82 3.38 3.94
CA ILE A 349 34.38 2.14 3.28
C ILE A 349 35.31 0.98 3.66
N GLY A 350 34.74 -0.02 4.34
CA GLY A 350 35.34 -1.34 4.52
C GLY A 350 34.73 -2.38 3.57
N PHE A 351 35.57 -3.22 2.97
CA PHE A 351 35.15 -4.37 2.16
C PHE A 351 35.38 -5.67 2.91
N VAL A 352 34.38 -6.56 2.93
CA VAL A 352 34.59 -7.94 3.37
C VAL A 352 35.22 -8.73 2.20
N THR A 353 36.28 -9.47 2.50
CA THR A 353 37.38 -9.91 1.61
C THR A 353 37.02 -10.68 0.33
N SER A 354 35.77 -11.13 0.12
CA SER A 354 35.36 -11.90 -1.06
C SER A 354 35.05 -11.06 -2.31
N ILE A 355 34.94 -9.73 -2.21
CA ILE A 355 34.42 -8.86 -3.29
C ILE A 355 35.54 -8.22 -4.14
N ILE A 356 36.81 -8.38 -3.74
CA ILE A 356 37.94 -7.53 -4.17
C ILE A 356 38.57 -7.99 -5.51
N GLY A 357 37.77 -8.12 -6.56
CA GLY A 357 38.24 -8.38 -7.93
C GLY A 357 37.79 -7.28 -8.89
N GLY A 358 38.66 -6.31 -9.21
CA GLY A 358 38.48 -5.30 -10.29
C GLY A 358 37.27 -4.34 -10.19
N LYS A 359 36.32 -4.58 -9.28
CA LYS A 359 35.03 -3.89 -9.18
C LYS A 359 35.01 -2.72 -8.18
N ARG A 360 36.15 -2.37 -7.56
CA ARG A 360 36.22 -1.39 -6.45
C ARG A 360 35.69 -0.01 -6.82
N ASP A 361 36.10 0.53 -7.98
CA ASP A 361 35.62 1.84 -8.45
C ASP A 361 34.09 1.85 -8.58
N ARG A 362 33.53 0.82 -9.21
CA ARG A 362 32.08 0.67 -9.41
C ARG A 362 31.32 0.61 -8.09
N LEU A 363 31.85 -0.16 -7.12
CA LEU A 363 31.28 -0.23 -5.77
C LEU A 363 31.33 1.12 -5.06
N ASN A 364 32.42 1.88 -5.19
CA ASN A 364 32.51 3.23 -4.64
C ASN A 364 31.49 4.21 -5.27
N ARG A 365 31.22 4.09 -6.58
CA ARG A 365 30.18 4.88 -7.27
C ARG A 365 28.79 4.57 -6.73
N PHE A 366 28.43 3.29 -6.57
CA PHE A 366 27.18 2.88 -5.93
C PHE A 366 27.10 3.36 -4.48
N ALA A 367 28.19 3.21 -3.72
CA ALA A 367 28.26 3.65 -2.34
C ALA A 367 28.00 5.17 -2.22
N THR A 368 28.51 5.94 -3.18
CA THR A 368 28.29 7.39 -3.25
C THR A 368 26.84 7.73 -3.60
N LEU A 369 26.25 7.06 -4.60
CA LEU A 369 24.85 7.26 -4.97
C LEU A 369 23.91 7.01 -3.78
N PHE A 370 24.09 5.89 -3.09
CA PHE A 370 23.26 5.51 -1.94
C PHE A 370 23.48 6.40 -0.73
N TYR A 371 24.71 6.87 -0.51
CA TYR A 371 24.99 7.90 0.50
C TYR A 371 24.22 9.19 0.20
N GLN A 372 24.28 9.70 -1.03
CA GLN A 372 23.55 10.91 -1.44
C GLN A 372 22.03 10.76 -1.27
N LYS A 373 21.45 9.61 -1.61
CA LYS A 373 20.02 9.31 -1.36
C LYS A 373 19.68 9.35 0.13
N THR A 374 20.57 8.79 0.96
CA THR A 374 20.41 8.77 2.43
C THR A 374 20.51 10.17 3.03
N GLU A 375 21.50 10.98 2.65
CA GLU A 375 21.64 12.35 3.14
C GLU A 375 20.46 13.24 2.70
N LYS A 376 19.92 13.02 1.51
CA LYS A 376 18.70 13.71 1.06
C LYS A 376 17.50 13.33 1.93
N TYR A 377 17.35 12.06 2.29
CA TYR A 377 16.32 11.59 3.22
C TYR A 377 16.49 12.23 4.61
N PHE A 378 17.72 12.31 5.14
CA PHE A 378 17.98 12.99 6.40
C PHE A 378 17.73 14.49 6.35
N LYS A 379 18.06 15.16 5.25
CA LYS A 379 17.73 16.57 5.07
C LYS A 379 16.21 16.81 5.09
N LYS A 380 15.44 15.91 4.45
CA LYS A 380 13.97 15.95 4.43
C LYS A 380 13.35 15.80 5.83
N THR A 381 14.02 15.05 6.71
CA THR A 381 13.52 14.67 8.04
C THR A 381 14.23 15.36 9.21
N ASN A 382 15.03 16.40 8.96
CA ASN A 382 15.90 17.02 9.98
C ASN A 382 16.76 16.00 10.74
N LYS A 383 17.24 14.96 10.04
CA LYS A 383 18.00 13.81 10.54
C LYS A 383 17.23 12.95 11.54
N ILE A 384 15.91 13.04 11.59
CA ILE A 384 15.06 12.27 12.48
C ILE A 384 14.53 11.06 11.71
N VAL A 385 14.76 9.86 12.24
CA VAL A 385 14.51 8.60 11.53
C VAL A 385 13.64 7.67 12.34
N LEU A 386 12.88 6.84 11.64
CA LEU A 386 11.99 5.84 12.21
C LEU A 386 12.68 4.45 12.18
N GLY A 387 12.71 3.79 13.33
CA GLY A 387 13.34 2.49 13.54
C GLY A 387 14.83 2.55 13.90
N ASP A 388 15.40 1.35 14.06
CA ASP A 388 16.85 1.13 14.26
C ASP A 388 17.59 0.95 12.93
N ASN A 389 16.85 0.67 11.85
CA ASN A 389 17.42 0.55 10.52
C ASN A 389 16.38 0.86 9.43
N LEU A 390 16.90 1.16 8.24
CA LEU A 390 16.16 1.23 6.98
C LEU A 390 16.74 0.20 6.03
N VAL A 391 15.87 -0.59 5.40
CA VAL A 391 16.28 -1.69 4.52
C VAL A 391 15.56 -1.56 3.20
N THR A 392 16.32 -1.56 2.10
CA THR A 392 15.72 -1.57 0.77
C THR A 392 15.32 -2.97 0.32
N LYS A 393 14.38 -3.04 -0.62
CA LYS A 393 14.25 -4.20 -1.52
C LYS A 393 15.56 -4.41 -2.28
N VAL A 394 15.78 -5.64 -2.76
CA VAL A 394 16.92 -5.95 -3.63
C VAL A 394 16.68 -5.32 -5.00
N ILE A 395 17.55 -4.41 -5.40
CA ILE A 395 17.47 -3.69 -6.67
C ILE A 395 18.00 -4.57 -7.80
N ARG A 396 17.18 -4.74 -8.84
CA ARG A 396 17.45 -5.52 -10.05
C ARG A 396 17.23 -4.67 -11.29
N MET A 397 17.89 -5.03 -12.40
CA MET A 397 17.63 -4.45 -13.74
C MET A 397 17.04 -5.48 -14.72
N THR A 398 16.98 -6.76 -14.34
CA THR A 398 16.38 -7.84 -15.13
C THR A 398 15.09 -8.35 -14.49
N ALA A 399 14.06 -8.60 -15.31
CA ALA A 399 12.76 -9.08 -14.83
C ALA A 399 12.73 -10.60 -14.57
N ASP A 400 13.73 -11.35 -15.02
CA ASP A 400 13.74 -12.81 -14.90
C ASP A 400 13.76 -13.27 -13.44
N GLY A 401 12.85 -14.19 -13.09
CA GLY A 401 12.66 -14.69 -11.73
C GLY A 401 12.38 -13.60 -10.67
N LEU A 402 11.80 -12.45 -11.04
CA LEU A 402 11.60 -11.32 -10.12
C LEU A 402 10.61 -11.66 -8.99
N ASN A 403 11.12 -11.75 -7.76
CA ASN A 403 10.28 -11.80 -6.56
C ASN A 403 9.91 -10.39 -6.10
N GLN A 404 8.80 -9.86 -6.58
CA GLN A 404 8.33 -8.49 -6.27
C GLN A 404 8.01 -8.21 -4.79
N LYS A 405 8.01 -9.24 -3.92
CA LYS A 405 7.91 -9.02 -2.47
C LYS A 405 9.24 -8.54 -1.88
N GLU A 406 10.35 -9.11 -2.34
CA GLU A 406 11.69 -8.85 -1.81
C GLU A 406 12.55 -7.98 -2.73
N GLN A 407 12.16 -7.85 -4.00
CA GLN A 407 12.96 -7.27 -5.07
C GLN A 407 12.21 -6.16 -5.81
N ILE A 408 12.95 -5.19 -6.33
CA ILE A 408 12.43 -4.08 -7.14
C ILE A 408 13.19 -4.00 -8.46
N LEU A 409 12.47 -3.83 -9.57
CA LEU A 409 13.03 -3.71 -10.91
C LEU A 409 13.16 -2.23 -11.29
N LEU A 410 14.39 -1.75 -11.46
CA LEU A 410 14.68 -0.37 -11.83
C LEU A 410 15.57 -0.31 -13.06
N ASN A 411 15.26 0.60 -13.99
CA ASN A 411 16.22 0.96 -15.04
C ASN A 411 17.22 2.03 -14.51
N LYS A 412 18.25 2.36 -15.30
CA LYS A 412 19.30 3.34 -14.92
C LYS A 412 18.70 4.69 -14.54
N SER A 413 17.78 5.22 -15.34
CA SER A 413 17.15 6.51 -15.10
C SER A 413 16.37 6.53 -13.79
N THR A 414 15.58 5.49 -13.53
CA THR A 414 14.78 5.36 -12.32
C THR A 414 15.66 5.14 -11.08
N LEU A 415 16.73 4.35 -11.18
CA LEU A 415 17.69 4.19 -10.09
C LEU A 415 18.33 5.53 -9.68
N LEU A 416 18.64 6.39 -10.65
CA LEU A 416 19.19 7.72 -10.36
C LEU A 416 18.13 8.65 -9.75
N SER A 417 16.89 8.63 -10.24
CA SER A 417 15.85 9.60 -9.85
C SER A 417 15.05 9.24 -8.59
N CYS A 418 14.91 7.96 -8.24
CA CYS A 418 14.18 7.52 -7.04
C CYS A 418 14.82 8.04 -5.74
N GLU A 419 14.02 8.17 -4.68
CA GLU A 419 14.49 8.52 -3.33
C GLU A 419 14.71 7.26 -2.48
N LEU A 420 15.20 7.38 -1.23
CA LEU A 420 15.36 6.22 -0.36
C LEU A 420 14.01 5.58 -0.02
N ASP A 421 12.98 6.39 0.25
CA ASP A 421 11.64 5.93 0.62
C ASP A 421 11.02 4.97 -0.40
N ASP A 422 11.26 5.23 -1.69
CA ASP A 422 10.84 4.43 -2.83
C ASP A 422 11.40 3.01 -2.82
N LEU A 423 12.58 2.84 -2.20
CA LEU A 423 13.35 1.61 -2.21
C LEU A 423 13.09 0.74 -0.98
N LEU A 424 12.46 1.28 0.07
CA LEU A 424 12.25 0.57 1.34
C LEU A 424 11.37 -0.68 1.15
N LYS A 425 11.64 -1.70 1.97
CA LYS A 425 10.88 -2.96 1.97
C LYS A 425 9.43 -2.79 2.42
#